data_AF-A0A435AEZ6-F1
#
_entry.id   AF-A0A435AEZ6-F1
#
_cell.length_a   1.000
_cell.length_b   1.000
_cell.length_c   1.000
_cell.angle_alpha   90.00
_cell.angle_beta   90.00
_cell.angle_gamma   90.00
#
_symmetry.space_group_name_H-M   'P 1'
#
loop_
_entity.id
_entity.type
_entity.pdbx_description
1 polymer ?
#
loop_
_entity_poly.entity_id
_entity_poly.type
_entity_poly.pdbx_seq_one_letter_code
_entity_poly.pdbx_strand_id
1 'polypeptide(L)'
;SRDSAAEAQQLAGPVYRLRGRAGGGLVHMRSFLATCLRLEREHREAQRPEIEARVIREVGPDYVKETPFLDLYPSWFEFVPRENRFFADWERSSAASNRVFEHWAFDISDYEHRGQREIGFIPRPLKMPSERLLADEAVCVHRLMERIEAIDGEMGLPFAWFFFMTHGHWVDPDVGDAIAEGLRAGRIRLPDRDAVVLLAWADKKYLF
;
A
#
# COMPACT_ATOMS: atom_id res chain seq x y z
N SER A 1 34.02 28.69 9.73
CA SER A 1 32.87 28.66 8.82
C SER A 1 31.94 27.55 9.28
N ARG A 2 30.65 27.85 9.39
CA ARG A 2 29.60 27.03 10.03
C ARG A 2 29.34 25.73 9.24
N ASP A 3 29.22 24.62 9.94
CA ASP A 3 28.28 23.55 9.57
C ASP A 3 27.76 22.89 10.86
N SER A 4 26.53 23.24 11.20
CA SER A 4 25.78 22.66 12.30
C SER A 4 25.31 21.28 11.89
N ALA A 5 25.95 20.24 12.43
CA ALA A 5 25.38 18.90 12.46
C ALA A 5 24.14 18.94 13.36
N ALA A 6 22.96 19.00 12.73
CA ALA A 6 21.71 18.83 13.43
C ALA A 6 21.69 17.42 14.05
N GLU A 7 21.70 17.35 15.38
CA GLU A 7 21.48 16.14 16.16
C GLU A 7 20.12 15.55 15.79
N ALA A 8 20.12 14.54 14.94
CA ALA A 8 18.93 13.76 14.63
C ALA A 8 18.45 13.07 15.91
N GLN A 9 17.27 13.48 16.37
CA GLN A 9 16.66 13.01 17.59
C GLN A 9 16.46 11.49 17.53
N GLN A 10 17.05 10.81 18.52
CA GLN A 10 17.26 9.38 18.54
C GLN A 10 15.93 8.63 18.68
N LEU A 11 15.50 7.96 17.61
CA LEU A 11 14.31 7.11 17.63
C LEU A 11 14.58 5.87 18.49
N ALA A 12 13.72 5.67 19.50
CA ALA A 12 13.85 4.62 20.49
C ALA A 12 13.84 3.22 19.86
N GLY A 13 15.01 2.56 19.87
CA GLY A 13 15.24 1.19 19.46
C GLY A 13 16.74 0.94 19.20
N PRO A 14 17.26 -0.29 19.36
CA PRO A 14 18.65 -0.58 19.00
C PRO A 14 18.85 -0.39 17.50
N VAL A 15 19.65 0.61 17.11
CA VAL A 15 20.09 0.81 15.73
C VAL A 15 21.29 -0.09 15.48
N TYR A 16 21.08 -1.21 14.81
CA TYR A 16 22.17 -2.07 14.37
C TYR A 16 22.85 -1.41 13.16
N ARG A 17 24.13 -1.03 13.32
CA ARG A 17 24.95 -0.51 12.22
C ARG A 17 25.97 -1.55 11.80
N LEU A 18 25.92 -1.95 10.54
CA LEU A 18 27.05 -2.64 9.89
C LEU A 18 28.12 -1.59 9.60
N ARG A 19 29.30 -1.71 10.24
CA ARG A 19 30.45 -0.85 9.92
C ARG A 19 30.91 -1.16 8.48
N GLY A 20 30.80 -0.21 7.55
CA GLY A 20 31.44 -0.30 6.23
C GLY A 20 30.67 0.19 5.01
N ARG A 21 29.38 0.57 5.12
CA ARG A 21 28.65 1.25 4.04
C ARG A 21 28.08 2.57 4.52
N ALA A 22 28.49 3.67 3.90
CA ALA A 22 27.86 4.97 4.08
C ALA A 22 26.37 4.85 3.66
N GLY A 23 25.45 5.01 4.62
CA GLY A 23 24.03 5.24 4.34
C GLY A 23 23.00 4.19 4.78
N GLY A 24 23.38 3.03 5.35
CA GLY A 24 22.40 1.98 5.67
C GLY A 24 22.34 1.60 7.15
N GLY A 25 21.46 2.21 7.93
CA GLY A 25 21.05 1.64 9.22
C GLY A 25 20.21 0.38 8.98
N LEU A 26 20.39 -0.68 9.77
CA LEU A 26 19.48 -1.82 9.72
C LEU A 26 18.13 -1.39 10.31
N VAL A 27 17.05 -1.53 9.54
CA VAL A 27 15.70 -1.27 10.02
C VAL A 27 15.04 -2.55 10.48
N HIS A 28 14.60 -2.57 11.73
CA HIS A 28 13.77 -3.65 12.25
C HIS A 28 12.31 -3.45 11.80
N MET A 29 11.90 -4.16 10.73
CA MET A 29 10.62 -3.93 10.05
C MET A 29 9.40 -3.99 10.97
N ARG A 30 9.36 -4.87 11.98
CA ARG A 30 8.22 -4.93 12.92
C ARG A 30 8.09 -3.63 13.73
N SER A 31 9.21 -3.09 14.21
CA SER A 31 9.22 -1.83 14.98
C SER A 31 8.88 -0.63 14.09
N PHE A 32 9.36 -0.65 12.85
CA PHE A 32 9.02 0.33 11.83
C PHE A 32 7.51 0.35 11.54
N LEU A 33 6.90 -0.81 11.26
CA LEU A 33 5.47 -0.93 10.98
C LEU A 33 4.61 -0.56 12.19
N ALA A 34 5.04 -0.90 13.41
CA ALA A 34 4.37 -0.46 14.63
C ALA A 34 4.43 1.07 14.80
N THR A 35 5.53 1.69 14.40
CA THR A 35 5.69 3.15 14.42
C THR A 35 4.78 3.83 13.40
N CYS A 36 4.69 3.31 12.17
CA CYS A 36 3.77 3.82 11.14
C CYS A 36 2.32 3.81 11.64
N LEU A 37 1.87 2.65 12.15
CA LEU A 37 0.51 2.49 12.67
C LEU A 37 0.20 3.43 13.84
N ARG A 38 1.15 3.60 14.76
CA ARG A 38 0.98 4.48 15.91
C ARG A 38 0.88 5.95 15.48
N LEU A 39 1.77 6.42 14.61
CA LEU A 39 1.77 7.82 14.14
C LEU A 39 0.49 8.15 13.35
N GLU A 40 0.04 7.25 12.47
CA GLU A 40 -1.21 7.42 11.73
C GLU A 40 -2.42 7.52 12.68
N ARG A 41 -2.47 6.64 13.69
CA ARG A 41 -3.52 6.68 14.71
C ARG A 41 -3.49 8.00 15.49
N GLU A 42 -2.33 8.40 15.99
CA GLU A 42 -2.16 9.65 16.73
C GLU A 42 -2.58 10.86 15.88
N HIS A 43 -2.19 10.90 14.60
CA HIS A 43 -2.57 11.96 13.67
C HIS A 43 -4.08 12.04 13.47
N ARG A 44 -4.75 10.91 13.21
CA ARG A 44 -6.20 10.88 13.02
C ARG A 44 -6.96 11.20 14.31
N GLU A 45 -6.51 10.71 15.46
CA GLU A 45 -7.10 11.02 16.76
C GLU A 45 -6.96 12.51 17.10
N ALA A 46 -5.84 13.15 16.76
CA ALA A 46 -5.68 14.59 16.94
C ALA A 46 -6.69 15.40 16.11
N GLN A 47 -7.12 14.89 14.95
CA GLN A 47 -8.15 15.47 14.10
C GLN A 47 -9.58 15.16 14.55
N ARG A 48 -9.77 14.34 15.60
CA ARG A 48 -11.10 13.88 16.02
C ARG A 48 -12.12 15.01 16.21
N PRO A 49 -11.84 16.08 16.97
CA PRO A 49 -12.83 17.13 17.18
C PRO A 49 -13.26 17.83 15.88
N GLU A 50 -12.30 18.03 14.95
CA GLU A 50 -12.57 18.63 13.65
C GLU A 50 -13.42 17.70 12.77
N ILE A 51 -13.06 16.42 12.71
CA ILE A 51 -13.73 15.43 11.87
C ILE A 51 -15.14 15.10 12.38
N GLU A 52 -15.33 15.02 13.71
CA GLU A 52 -16.65 14.82 14.32
C GLU A 52 -17.59 16.02 14.08
N ALA A 53 -17.04 17.24 14.01
CA ALA A 53 -17.81 18.44 13.68
C ALA A 53 -18.03 18.63 12.16
N ARG A 54 -17.34 17.86 11.30
CA ARG A 54 -17.35 18.06 9.86
C ARG A 54 -18.65 17.56 9.23
N VAL A 55 -19.27 18.41 8.41
CA VAL A 55 -20.49 18.11 7.66
C VAL A 55 -20.22 18.28 6.16
N ILE A 56 -20.68 17.32 5.36
CA ILE A 56 -20.66 17.37 3.89
C ILE A 56 -22.01 17.93 3.42
N ARG A 57 -21.95 18.99 2.62
CA ARG A 57 -23.13 19.64 2.04
C ARG A 57 -23.26 19.29 0.57
N GLU A 58 -24.27 18.50 0.25
CA GLU A 58 -24.69 18.19 -1.10
C GLU A 58 -25.73 19.23 -1.55
N VAL A 59 -25.46 19.92 -2.66
CA VAL A 59 -26.35 20.96 -3.21
C VAL A 59 -26.82 20.50 -4.58
N GLY A 60 -28.11 20.21 -4.69
CA GLY A 60 -28.79 19.98 -5.95
C GLY A 60 -29.61 21.21 -6.38
N PRO A 61 -30.26 21.15 -7.56
CA PRO A 61 -31.08 22.25 -8.07
C PRO A 61 -32.20 22.69 -7.11
N ASP A 62 -32.83 21.74 -6.41
CA ASP A 62 -33.99 21.97 -5.54
C ASP A 62 -33.79 21.46 -4.09
N TYR A 63 -32.57 21.04 -3.73
CA TYR A 63 -32.31 20.53 -2.39
C TYR A 63 -30.92 20.89 -1.87
N VAL A 64 -30.85 20.96 -0.54
CA VAL A 64 -29.61 20.98 0.21
C VAL A 64 -29.69 19.83 1.21
N LYS A 65 -28.72 18.93 1.16
CA LYS A 65 -28.58 17.83 2.11
C LYS A 65 -27.26 17.96 2.84
N GLU A 66 -27.34 17.98 4.17
CA GLU A 66 -26.17 17.98 5.05
C GLU A 66 -26.01 16.60 5.67
N THR A 67 -24.83 16.01 5.53
CA THR A 67 -24.51 14.67 6.06
C THR A 67 -23.24 14.76 6.89
N PRO A 68 -23.23 14.34 8.17
CA PRO A 68 -22.00 14.23 8.95
C PRO A 68 -20.94 13.41 8.21
N PHE A 69 -19.68 13.85 8.27
CA PHE A 69 -18.59 13.19 7.54
C PHE A 69 -18.42 11.72 7.96
N LEU A 70 -18.53 11.43 9.25
CA LEU A 70 -18.37 10.08 9.79
C LEU A 70 -19.53 9.14 9.44
N ASP A 71 -20.70 9.65 9.05
CA ASP A 71 -21.78 8.80 8.54
C ASP A 71 -21.43 8.21 7.18
N LEU A 72 -20.67 8.96 6.37
CA LEU A 72 -20.17 8.53 5.06
C LEU A 72 -18.87 7.73 5.17
N TYR A 73 -18.04 8.04 6.18
CA TYR A 73 -16.74 7.41 6.40
C TYR A 73 -16.59 6.89 7.83
N PRO A 74 -17.39 5.88 8.24
CA PRO A 74 -17.41 5.42 9.63
C PRO A 74 -16.08 4.83 10.09
N SER A 75 -15.32 4.25 9.17
CA SER A 75 -14.01 3.65 9.44
C SER A 75 -12.85 4.66 9.39
N TRP A 76 -13.10 5.97 9.49
CA TRP A 76 -12.06 6.99 9.41
C TRP A 76 -10.93 6.74 10.43
N PHE A 77 -11.26 6.42 11.68
CA PHE A 77 -10.26 6.18 12.73
C PHE A 77 -9.62 4.78 12.67
N GLU A 78 -10.16 3.87 11.86
CA GLU A 78 -9.67 2.50 11.70
C GLU A 78 -8.73 2.35 10.50
N PHE A 79 -8.21 3.47 9.99
CA PHE A 79 -7.33 3.46 8.84
C PHE A 79 -6.03 2.72 9.13
N VAL A 80 -5.69 1.81 8.21
CA VAL A 80 -4.43 1.06 8.23
C VAL A 80 -3.47 1.72 7.25
N PRO A 81 -2.26 2.14 7.68
CA PRO A 81 -1.25 2.68 6.78
C PRO A 81 -0.93 1.70 5.65
N ARG A 82 -0.59 2.23 4.48
CA ARG A 82 -0.26 1.44 3.29
C ARG A 82 0.93 0.49 3.54
N GLU A 83 1.88 0.88 4.38
CA GLU A 83 3.04 0.09 4.77
C GLU A 83 2.60 -1.16 5.54
N ASN A 84 1.74 -0.99 6.56
CA ASN A 84 1.17 -2.10 7.32
C ASN A 84 0.32 -3.00 6.43
N ARG A 85 -0.49 -2.38 5.56
CA ARG A 85 -1.35 -3.10 4.64
C ARG A 85 -0.57 -3.94 3.63
N PHE A 86 0.52 -3.42 3.06
CA PHE A 86 1.37 -4.16 2.12
C PHE A 86 1.81 -5.50 2.71
N PHE A 87 2.32 -5.49 3.95
CA PHE A 87 2.76 -6.70 4.63
C PHE A 87 1.61 -7.61 5.04
N ALA A 88 0.46 -7.04 5.46
CA ALA A 88 -0.73 -7.85 5.77
C ALA A 88 -1.27 -8.56 4.53
N ASP A 89 -1.31 -7.88 3.38
CA ASP A 89 -1.76 -8.45 2.11
C ASP A 89 -0.73 -9.47 1.58
N TRP A 90 0.57 -9.25 1.81
CA TRP A 90 1.62 -10.27 1.60
C TRP A 90 1.34 -11.54 2.39
N GLU A 91 1.20 -11.44 3.72
CA GLU A 91 0.98 -12.59 4.61
C GLU A 91 -0.32 -13.35 4.31
N ARG A 92 -1.35 -12.66 3.82
CA ARG A 92 -2.65 -13.26 3.50
C ARG A 92 -2.70 -13.92 2.12
N SER A 93 -1.83 -13.55 1.20
CA SER A 93 -1.82 -14.06 -0.19
C SER A 93 -0.99 -15.34 -0.35
N SER A 94 -0.95 -15.88 -1.57
CA SER A 94 -0.05 -16.97 -1.96
C SER A 94 1.43 -16.55 -1.92
N ALA A 95 1.73 -15.25 -2.04
CA ALA A 95 3.09 -14.72 -1.98
C ALA A 95 3.77 -15.00 -0.63
N ALA A 96 2.99 -15.17 0.45
CA ALA A 96 3.49 -15.55 1.78
C ALA A 96 4.32 -16.85 1.82
N SER A 97 4.23 -17.68 0.77
CA SER A 97 5.09 -18.86 0.60
C SER A 97 6.58 -18.51 0.40
N ASN A 98 6.88 -17.27 0.02
CA ASN A 98 8.23 -16.75 -0.17
C ASN A 98 8.53 -15.61 0.80
N ARG A 99 9.82 -15.37 1.05
CA ARG A 99 10.20 -14.26 1.93
C ARG A 99 10.15 -12.97 1.12
N VAL A 100 9.42 -11.97 1.62
CA VAL A 100 9.25 -10.69 0.92
C VAL A 100 10.58 -10.04 0.50
N PHE A 101 11.63 -10.16 1.31
CA PHE A 101 12.95 -9.58 1.03
C PHE A 101 13.74 -10.31 -0.07
N GLU A 102 13.29 -11.49 -0.51
CA GLU A 102 13.85 -12.18 -1.68
C GLU A 102 13.40 -11.51 -2.99
N HIS A 103 12.33 -10.72 -2.95
CA HIS A 103 11.71 -10.12 -4.12
C HIS A 103 11.56 -8.60 -4.06
N TRP A 104 11.47 -7.99 -2.86
CA TRP A 104 11.39 -6.54 -2.67
C TRP A 104 12.43 -6.01 -1.67
N ALA A 105 13.04 -4.89 -2.03
CA ALA A 105 13.63 -3.93 -1.10
C ALA A 105 12.60 -2.85 -0.74
N PHE A 106 12.86 -2.11 0.34
CA PHE A 106 11.99 -1.03 0.80
C PHE A 106 12.82 0.23 1.02
N ASP A 107 12.50 1.26 0.24
CA ASP A 107 13.12 2.58 0.35
C ASP A 107 12.41 3.36 1.46
N ILE A 108 13.03 3.43 2.63
CA ILE A 108 12.41 3.95 3.85
C ILE A 108 12.65 5.46 3.95
N SER A 109 11.55 6.21 4.10
CA SER A 109 11.56 7.63 4.38
C SER A 109 11.11 7.90 5.82
N ASP A 110 11.84 8.77 6.50
CA ASP A 110 11.51 9.27 7.84
C ASP A 110 11.94 10.73 7.93
N TYR A 111 10.99 11.65 7.87
CA TYR A 111 11.25 13.08 7.88
C TYR A 111 10.18 13.82 8.66
N GLU A 112 10.50 15.06 9.05
CA GLU A 112 9.54 15.97 9.66
C GLU A 112 9.09 17.01 8.62
N HIS A 113 7.79 17.15 8.45
CA HIS A 113 7.17 18.17 7.61
C HIS A 113 6.14 18.95 8.42
N ARG A 114 6.32 20.29 8.52
CA ARG A 114 5.41 21.20 9.24
C ARG A 114 5.12 20.77 10.69
N GLY A 115 6.14 20.27 11.41
CA GLY A 115 6.01 19.80 12.78
C GLY A 115 5.30 18.44 12.93
N GLN A 116 5.03 17.76 11.81
CA GLN A 116 4.50 16.39 11.79
C GLN A 116 5.57 15.46 11.24
N ARG A 117 5.82 14.37 11.97
CA ARG A 117 6.74 13.33 11.50
C ARG A 117 6.00 12.41 10.54
N GLU A 118 6.53 12.29 9.34
CA GLU A 118 6.05 11.38 8.30
C GLU A 118 7.06 10.25 8.13
N ILE A 119 6.55 9.02 8.22
CA ILE A 119 7.34 7.80 8.05
C ILE A 119 6.63 6.89 7.05
N GLY A 120 7.40 6.22 6.20
CA GLY A 120 6.85 5.34 5.19
C GLY A 120 7.93 4.60 4.40
N PHE A 121 7.50 3.82 3.41
CA PHE A 121 8.42 3.28 2.42
C PHE A 121 7.82 3.25 1.02
N ILE A 122 8.71 3.21 0.03
CA ILE A 122 8.36 2.84 -1.35
C ILE A 122 8.89 1.42 -1.61
N PRO A 123 8.02 0.45 -1.96
CA PRO A 123 8.48 -0.89 -2.31
C PRO A 123 9.25 -0.86 -3.63
N ARG A 124 10.44 -1.45 -3.63
CA ARG A 124 11.35 -1.55 -4.78
C ARG A 124 11.55 -3.01 -5.15
N PRO A 125 10.91 -3.52 -6.22
CA PRO A 125 11.17 -4.88 -6.67
C PRO A 125 12.66 -5.08 -7.03
N LEU A 126 13.21 -6.23 -6.65
CA LEU A 126 14.59 -6.61 -6.92
C LEU A 126 14.80 -7.13 -8.35
N LYS A 127 13.74 -7.70 -8.93
CA LYS A 127 13.66 -8.11 -10.33
C LYS A 127 12.42 -7.47 -10.95
N MET A 128 12.56 -6.98 -12.18
CA MET A 128 11.44 -6.40 -12.94
C MET A 128 10.91 -7.39 -13.96
N PRO A 129 9.60 -7.43 -14.20
CA PRO A 129 9.02 -8.08 -15.37
C PRO A 129 9.61 -7.50 -16.66
N SER A 130 9.76 -8.36 -17.64
CA SER A 130 10.26 -7.99 -18.98
C SER A 130 9.34 -7.01 -19.70
N GLU A 131 8.03 -7.10 -19.48
CA GLU A 131 7.01 -6.27 -20.11
C GLU A 131 6.08 -5.62 -19.08
N ARG A 132 5.53 -4.45 -19.43
CA ARG A 132 4.44 -3.84 -18.68
C ARG A 132 3.10 -4.44 -19.09
N LEU A 133 2.25 -4.69 -18.11
CA LEU A 133 0.88 -5.13 -18.30
C LEU A 133 -0.04 -3.91 -18.18
N LEU A 134 -0.49 -3.41 -19.32
CA LEU A 134 -1.46 -2.33 -19.42
C LEU A 134 -2.88 -2.90 -19.56
N ALA A 135 -3.85 -2.17 -19.03
CA ALA A 135 -5.24 -2.43 -19.36
C ALA A 135 -5.48 -2.04 -20.81
N ASP A 136 -6.03 -2.98 -21.58
CA ASP A 136 -6.50 -2.73 -22.93
C ASP A 136 -7.95 -3.18 -22.96
N GLU A 137 -8.85 -2.24 -23.25
CA GLU A 137 -10.31 -2.45 -23.27
C GLU A 137 -10.72 -3.58 -24.23
N ALA A 138 -9.88 -3.91 -25.23
CA ALA A 138 -10.12 -5.00 -26.17
C ALA A 138 -9.69 -6.38 -25.64
N VAL A 139 -8.94 -6.44 -24.53
CA VAL A 139 -8.40 -7.71 -24.00
C VAL A 139 -9.42 -8.39 -23.10
N CYS A 140 -9.83 -9.61 -23.48
CA CYS A 140 -10.73 -10.40 -22.66
C CYS A 140 -10.08 -10.78 -21.32
N VAL A 141 -10.90 -10.89 -20.26
CA VAL A 141 -10.42 -11.19 -18.90
C VAL A 141 -9.62 -12.50 -18.80
N HIS A 142 -9.92 -13.50 -19.62
CA HIS A 142 -9.17 -14.76 -19.67
C HIS A 142 -7.74 -14.56 -20.18
N ARG A 143 -7.54 -13.65 -21.14
CA ARG A 143 -6.20 -13.29 -21.62
C ARG A 143 -5.45 -12.46 -20.59
N LEU A 144 -6.14 -11.65 -19.78
CA LEU A 144 -5.51 -11.01 -18.62
C LEU A 144 -5.02 -12.04 -17.61
N MET A 145 -5.79 -13.10 -17.35
CA MET A 145 -5.37 -14.22 -16.48
C MET A 145 -4.06 -14.86 -16.97
N GLU A 146 -3.97 -15.20 -18.26
CA GLU A 146 -2.73 -15.75 -18.84
C GLU A 146 -1.53 -14.81 -18.67
N ARG A 147 -1.75 -13.49 -18.81
CA ARG A 147 -0.67 -12.48 -18.70
C ARG A 147 -0.21 -12.29 -17.25
N ILE A 148 -1.12 -12.29 -16.28
CA ILE A 148 -0.72 -12.20 -14.86
C ILE A 148 0.03 -13.45 -14.41
N GLU A 149 -0.38 -14.64 -14.87
CA GLU A 149 0.31 -15.90 -14.58
C GLU A 149 1.70 -15.93 -15.21
N ALA A 150 1.86 -15.37 -16.41
CA ALA A 150 3.17 -15.22 -17.04
C ALA A 150 4.12 -14.33 -16.22
N ILE A 151 3.62 -13.22 -15.66
CA ILE A 151 4.40 -12.36 -14.75
C ILE A 151 4.82 -13.13 -13.50
N ASP A 152 3.89 -13.83 -12.86
CA ASP A 152 4.17 -14.62 -11.66
C ASP A 152 5.23 -15.69 -11.92
N GLY A 153 5.12 -16.38 -13.06
CA GLY A 153 6.10 -17.38 -13.51
C GLY A 153 7.48 -16.76 -13.79
N GLU A 154 7.53 -15.61 -14.47
CA GLU A 154 8.78 -14.88 -14.73
C GLU A 154 9.47 -14.46 -13.42
N MET A 155 8.68 -14.03 -12.44
CA MET A 155 9.16 -13.54 -11.15
C MET A 155 9.44 -14.67 -10.15
N GLY A 156 9.01 -15.90 -10.45
CA GLY A 156 9.15 -17.05 -9.57
C GLY A 156 8.37 -16.89 -8.26
N LEU A 157 7.26 -16.14 -8.30
CA LEU A 157 6.47 -15.80 -7.12
C LEU A 157 4.99 -15.79 -7.48
N PRO A 158 4.14 -16.59 -6.82
CA PRO A 158 2.70 -16.52 -7.06
C PRO A 158 2.15 -15.19 -6.55
N PHE A 159 1.23 -14.60 -7.32
CA PHE A 159 0.58 -13.33 -7.02
C PHE A 159 1.54 -12.12 -6.99
N ALA A 160 2.69 -12.23 -7.68
CA ALA A 160 3.64 -11.14 -7.83
C ALA A 160 3.04 -9.95 -8.58
N TRP A 161 2.27 -10.22 -9.64
CA TRP A 161 1.62 -9.20 -10.47
C TRP A 161 0.83 -8.19 -9.63
N PHE A 162 0.17 -8.65 -8.55
CA PHE A 162 -0.59 -7.80 -7.64
C PHE A 162 0.33 -6.80 -6.93
N PHE A 163 1.46 -7.24 -6.40
CA PHE A 163 2.42 -6.35 -5.73
C PHE A 163 3.08 -5.38 -6.71
N PHE A 164 3.31 -5.77 -7.96
CA PHE A 164 3.71 -4.84 -9.02
C PHE A 164 2.63 -3.80 -9.35
N MET A 165 1.36 -4.19 -9.29
CA MET A 165 0.21 -3.32 -9.50
C MET A 165 0.04 -2.30 -8.37
N THR A 166 0.39 -2.62 -7.13
CA THR A 166 0.21 -1.69 -5.99
C THR A 166 0.91 -0.33 -6.18
N HIS A 167 1.98 -0.28 -6.98
CA HIS A 167 2.70 0.95 -7.34
C HIS A 167 2.35 1.44 -8.77
N GLY A 168 1.58 0.68 -9.55
CA GLY A 168 1.04 1.08 -10.86
C GLY A 168 2.04 1.22 -12.01
N HIS A 169 3.33 0.95 -11.80
CA HIS A 169 4.35 1.16 -12.84
C HIS A 169 4.48 -0.01 -13.83
N TRP A 170 4.33 -1.25 -13.35
CA TRP A 170 4.55 -2.46 -14.15
C TRP A 170 3.26 -3.18 -14.52
N VAL A 171 2.29 -3.14 -13.62
CA VAL A 171 0.93 -3.59 -13.88
C VAL A 171 0.03 -2.41 -13.61
N ASP A 172 -0.76 -2.05 -14.60
CA ASP A 172 -1.73 -0.96 -14.52
C ASP A 172 -2.84 -1.34 -13.51
N PRO A 173 -3.24 -0.45 -12.58
CA PRO A 173 -4.37 -0.68 -11.68
C PRO A 173 -5.66 -1.12 -12.41
N ASP A 174 -5.91 -0.63 -13.62
CA ASP A 174 -7.12 -0.99 -14.37
C ASP A 174 -7.16 -2.49 -14.73
N VAL A 175 -5.99 -3.15 -14.80
CA VAL A 175 -5.89 -4.61 -14.95
C VAL A 175 -6.44 -5.31 -13.71
N GLY A 176 -6.11 -4.82 -12.52
CA GLY A 176 -6.63 -5.33 -11.26
C GLY A 176 -8.13 -5.15 -11.14
N ASP A 177 -8.66 -4.01 -11.60
CA ASP A 177 -10.10 -3.76 -11.64
C ASP A 177 -10.82 -4.73 -12.58
N ALA A 178 -10.31 -4.92 -13.80
CA ALA A 178 -10.88 -5.87 -14.74
C ALA A 178 -10.90 -7.31 -14.21
N ILE A 179 -9.83 -7.72 -13.51
CA ILE A 179 -9.76 -9.04 -12.86
C ILE A 179 -10.72 -9.12 -11.67
N ALA A 180 -10.79 -8.08 -10.83
CA ALA A 180 -11.74 -8.03 -9.71
C ALA A 180 -13.20 -8.11 -10.18
N GLU A 181 -13.56 -7.41 -11.26
CA GLU A 181 -14.87 -7.52 -11.90
C GLU A 181 -15.12 -8.91 -12.48
N GLY A 182 -14.09 -9.52 -13.10
CA GLY A 182 -14.13 -10.90 -13.58
C GLY A 182 -14.43 -11.90 -12.45
N LEU A 183 -13.80 -11.72 -11.28
CA LEU A 183 -14.04 -12.53 -10.09
C LEU A 183 -15.46 -12.33 -9.55
N ARG A 184 -15.91 -11.07 -9.37
CA ARG A 184 -17.27 -10.76 -8.89
C ARG A 184 -18.35 -11.33 -9.81
N ALA A 185 -18.10 -11.35 -11.12
CA ALA A 185 -18.98 -11.94 -12.12
C ALA A 185 -18.86 -13.46 -12.25
N GLY A 186 -17.95 -14.12 -11.50
CA GLY A 186 -17.72 -15.56 -11.59
C GLY A 186 -17.14 -16.04 -12.93
N ARG A 187 -16.57 -15.14 -13.73
CA ARG A 187 -16.00 -15.44 -15.07
C ARG A 187 -14.63 -16.09 -14.99
N ILE A 188 -13.88 -15.79 -13.93
CA ILE A 188 -12.53 -16.30 -13.68
C ILE A 188 -12.40 -16.72 -12.22
N ARG A 189 -11.31 -17.40 -11.89
CA ARG A 189 -10.97 -17.78 -10.52
C ARG A 189 -9.50 -17.50 -10.25
N LEU A 190 -9.23 -17.04 -9.03
CA LEU A 190 -7.91 -17.03 -8.41
C LEU A 190 -7.93 -17.97 -7.20
N PRO A 191 -6.79 -18.36 -6.64
CA PRO A 191 -6.75 -18.96 -5.31
C PRO A 191 -7.54 -18.10 -4.32
N ASP A 192 -8.37 -18.72 -3.47
CA ASP A 192 -9.33 -18.00 -2.61
C ASP A 192 -8.68 -16.87 -1.80
N ARG A 193 -7.46 -17.12 -1.30
CA ARG A 193 -6.69 -16.15 -0.52
C ARG A 193 -6.28 -14.91 -1.32
N ASP A 194 -5.96 -15.08 -2.60
CA ASP A 194 -5.54 -14.01 -3.50
C ASP A 194 -6.75 -13.22 -3.99
N ALA A 195 -7.85 -13.92 -4.27
CA ALA A 195 -9.13 -13.30 -4.58
C ALA A 195 -9.59 -12.36 -3.45
N VAL A 196 -9.48 -12.80 -2.19
CA VAL A 196 -9.82 -11.98 -1.01
C VAL A 196 -8.96 -10.71 -0.95
N VAL A 197 -7.65 -10.82 -1.19
CA VAL A 197 -6.73 -9.68 -1.17
C VAL A 197 -7.04 -8.71 -2.32
N LEU A 198 -7.24 -9.23 -3.54
CA LEU A 198 -7.55 -8.40 -4.72
C LEU A 198 -8.89 -7.67 -4.57
N LEU A 199 -9.92 -8.34 -4.08
CA LEU A 199 -11.24 -7.71 -3.87
C LEU A 199 -11.17 -6.63 -2.78
N ALA A 200 -10.46 -6.89 -1.67
CA ALA A 200 -10.23 -5.87 -0.65
C ALA A 200 -9.43 -4.67 -1.18
N TRP A 201 -8.51 -4.89 -2.11
CA TRP A 201 -7.83 -3.82 -2.85
C TRP A 201 -8.75 -3.06 -3.80
N ALA A 202 -9.66 -3.74 -4.51
CA ALA A 202 -10.62 -3.09 -5.39
C ALA A 202 -11.58 -2.17 -4.59
N ASP A 203 -11.99 -2.59 -3.39
CA ASP A 203 -12.85 -1.78 -2.51
C ASP A 203 -12.10 -0.58 -1.88
N LYS A 204 -10.79 -0.73 -1.63
CA LYS A 204 -9.93 0.32 -1.08
C LYS A 204 -8.56 0.25 -1.72
N LYS A 205 -8.24 1.17 -2.65
CA LYS A 205 -6.95 1.17 -3.37
C LYS A 205 -5.77 1.53 -2.47
N TYR A 206 -4.56 1.19 -2.90
CA TYR A 206 -3.33 1.77 -2.33
C TYR A 206 -3.20 3.24 -2.78
N LEU A 207 -2.49 4.04 -1.97
CA LEU A 207 -2.14 5.43 -2.26
C LEU A 207 -0.61 5.59 -2.06
N PHE A 208 0.18 4.89 -2.88
CA PHE A 208 1.64 5.04 -2.92
C PHE A 208 2.05 6.26 -3.75
#